data_AF-A0A2D5YUY3-F1
#
_entry.id   AF-A0A2D5YUY3-F1
#
_cell.length_a   1.000
_cell.length_b   1.000
_cell.length_c   1.000
_cell.angle_alpha   90.00
_cell.angle_beta   90.00
_cell.angle_gamma   90.00
#
_symmetry.space_group_name_H-M   'P 1'
#
loop_
_entity.id
_entity.type
_entity.pdbx_description
1 polymer ?
#
loop_
_entity_poly.entity_id
_entity_poly.type
_entity_poly.pdbx_seq_one_letter_code
_entity_poly.pdbx_strand_id
1 'polypeptide(L)'
;MDPPLNLTARTRVLSLSQRQSHIDIQATAVVPASPPPAVAEPLSGQIRALASRIVAARARDAAVMLFYGAHVVKNGCVRLLAELIRDGWVTHLATQGAGIVHDWEFAYAGVSSESVRENAPIGRFGTWDEVGRAINLAALDGAARGMGLGESVGGFIAKDGIEPPNDRDLKHLIETEPDHLLTAARADLLHAAIKDTDCSLHHRFPEFSIAHTAVEHCVPLTAHPGIGYDIFACHPRFHPAAIGRTAGHDFQRFVAAMGQLGGGVYMSVGSAIASPQVFEKAFSIANNLRDQEGKPPLGDHHVAIVDIQDSGGWDWQTGEPPVNHAAYYLRFCKTFHRLAPGAVSYLQADNRAVLHGLVHELRGS
;
A
#
# COMPACT_ATOMS: atom_id res chain seq x y z
N MET A 1 -26.98 -13.04 -23.58
CA MET A 1 -26.26 -13.06 -22.29
C MET A 1 -27.20 -12.47 -21.26
N ASP A 2 -27.37 -13.13 -20.12
CA ASP A 2 -28.19 -12.60 -19.02
C ASP A 2 -27.54 -11.33 -18.44
N PRO A 3 -28.33 -10.38 -17.90
CA PRO A 3 -27.78 -9.20 -17.27
C PRO A 3 -26.90 -9.56 -16.06
N PRO A 4 -25.89 -8.74 -15.74
CA PRO A 4 -25.07 -8.97 -14.55
C PRO A 4 -25.93 -8.96 -13.28
N LEU A 5 -25.55 -9.80 -12.32
CA LEU A 5 -26.22 -9.91 -11.03
C LEU A 5 -26.19 -8.57 -10.28
N ASN A 6 -27.35 -8.09 -9.81
CA ASN A 6 -27.40 -6.89 -8.97
C ASN A 6 -26.90 -7.21 -7.54
N LEU A 7 -25.61 -6.98 -7.32
CA LEU A 7 -24.95 -7.20 -6.02
C LEU A 7 -25.36 -6.15 -4.99
N THR A 8 -25.48 -4.88 -5.38
CA THR A 8 -25.81 -3.76 -4.49
C THR A 8 -27.12 -3.96 -3.73
N ALA A 9 -28.16 -4.49 -4.38
CA ALA A 9 -29.45 -4.70 -3.73
C ALA A 9 -29.54 -6.01 -2.93
N ARG A 10 -28.60 -6.95 -3.11
CA ARG A 10 -28.76 -8.34 -2.65
C ARG A 10 -27.70 -8.78 -1.65
N THR A 11 -26.50 -8.22 -1.69
CA THR A 11 -25.43 -8.57 -0.76
C THR A 11 -25.73 -7.98 0.61
N ARG A 12 -25.65 -8.82 1.64
CA ARG A 12 -25.82 -8.41 3.04
C ARG A 12 -24.46 -8.23 3.68
N VAL A 13 -24.33 -7.19 4.48
CA VAL A 13 -23.14 -6.92 5.29
C VAL A 13 -23.47 -7.03 6.76
N LEU A 14 -22.47 -7.34 7.57
CA LEU A 14 -22.57 -7.47 9.02
C LEU A 14 -21.71 -6.40 9.69
N SER A 15 -22.08 -6.02 10.91
CA SER A 15 -21.25 -5.15 11.74
C SER A 15 -19.89 -5.80 11.98
N LEU A 16 -18.81 -5.04 11.83
CA LEU A 16 -17.44 -5.50 12.06
C LEU A 16 -17.26 -6.01 13.50
N SER A 17 -18.00 -5.46 14.46
CA SER A 17 -18.02 -5.93 15.86
C SER A 17 -18.53 -7.36 16.03
N GLN A 18 -19.26 -7.91 15.04
CA GLN A 18 -19.72 -9.30 15.04
C GLN A 18 -18.65 -10.26 14.51
N ARG A 19 -17.56 -9.75 13.94
CA ARG A 19 -16.48 -10.55 13.39
C ARG A 19 -15.59 -11.09 14.49
N GLN A 20 -15.38 -12.41 14.49
CA GLN A 20 -14.27 -13.00 15.22
C GLN A 20 -12.95 -12.60 14.54
N SER A 21 -12.28 -11.59 15.11
CA SER A 21 -11.01 -11.08 14.61
C SER A 21 -9.84 -11.80 15.29
N HIS A 22 -8.81 -12.15 14.54
CA HIS A 22 -7.73 -13.04 15.01
C HIS A 22 -6.46 -12.31 15.46
N ILE A 23 -6.32 -11.03 15.14
CA ILE A 23 -5.15 -10.25 15.46
C ILE A 23 -5.57 -9.01 16.23
N ASP A 24 -4.95 -8.79 17.38
CA ASP A 24 -5.03 -7.58 18.18
C ASP A 24 -3.72 -6.80 18.03
N ILE A 25 -3.81 -5.55 17.58
CA ILE A 25 -2.64 -4.72 17.31
C ILE A 25 -1.93 -4.30 18.60
N GLN A 26 -2.64 -4.11 19.71
CA GLN A 26 -2.02 -3.74 20.97
C GLN A 26 -1.14 -4.88 21.52
N ALA A 27 -1.53 -6.12 21.26
CA ALA A 27 -0.74 -7.30 21.63
C ALA A 27 0.41 -7.60 20.65
N THR A 28 0.27 -7.20 19.37
CA THR A 28 1.20 -7.60 18.29
C THR A 28 2.20 -6.51 17.92
N ALA A 29 1.88 -5.23 18.19
CA ALA A 29 2.67 -4.10 17.76
C ALA A 29 4.10 -4.14 18.30
N VAL A 30 5.06 -3.89 17.40
CA VAL A 30 6.46 -3.76 17.78
C VAL A 30 6.68 -2.41 18.43
N VAL A 31 7.46 -2.40 19.52
CA VAL A 31 7.96 -1.18 20.14
C VAL A 31 9.27 -0.81 19.44
N PRO A 32 9.35 0.26 18.64
CA PRO A 32 10.54 0.53 17.84
C PRO A 32 11.82 0.75 18.65
N ALA A 33 11.71 1.13 19.92
CA ALA A 33 12.86 1.34 20.81
C ALA A 33 13.37 0.04 21.48
N SER A 34 12.62 -1.07 21.45
CA SER A 34 13.11 -2.32 22.03
C SER A 34 14.20 -2.93 21.15
N PRO A 35 15.07 -3.82 21.65
CA PRO A 35 16.06 -4.49 20.82
C PRO A 35 15.41 -5.26 19.66
N PRO A 36 15.97 -5.24 18.44
CA PRO A 36 15.48 -6.03 17.34
C PRO A 36 15.69 -7.53 17.59
N PRO A 37 14.88 -8.41 16.98
CA PRO A 37 15.14 -9.84 17.00
C PRO A 37 16.57 -10.15 16.55
N ALA A 38 17.25 -11.03 17.29
CA ALA A 38 18.60 -11.46 16.92
C ALA A 38 18.58 -12.18 15.58
N VAL A 39 19.44 -11.75 14.66
CA VAL A 39 19.63 -12.34 13.34
C VAL A 39 21.08 -12.73 13.13
N ALA A 40 21.31 -13.89 12.53
CA ALA A 40 22.65 -14.38 12.21
C ALA A 40 23.20 -13.73 10.93
N GLU A 41 24.51 -13.87 10.69
CA GLU A 41 25.07 -13.62 9.35
C GLU A 41 24.54 -14.67 8.35
N PRO A 42 24.34 -14.31 7.07
CA PRO A 42 24.67 -13.02 6.45
C PRO A 42 23.61 -11.92 6.62
N LEU A 43 22.47 -12.21 7.26
CA LEU A 43 21.33 -11.28 7.33
C LEU A 43 21.65 -9.98 8.09
N SER A 44 22.39 -10.07 9.20
CA SER A 44 22.83 -8.87 9.92
C SER A 44 23.67 -7.93 9.02
N GLY A 45 24.63 -8.48 8.27
CA GLY A 45 25.40 -7.72 7.29
C GLY A 45 24.54 -7.14 6.17
N GLN A 46 23.54 -7.86 5.69
CA GLN A 46 22.60 -7.36 4.67
C GLN A 46 21.76 -6.17 5.18
N ILE A 47 21.30 -6.20 6.42
CA ILE A 47 20.54 -5.10 7.04
C ILE A 47 21.42 -3.84 7.14
N ARG A 48 22.65 -3.98 7.65
CA ARG A 48 23.63 -2.86 7.69
C ARG A 48 23.87 -2.29 6.29
N ALA A 49 24.08 -3.16 5.31
CA ALA A 49 24.34 -2.75 3.95
C ALA A 49 23.13 -2.08 3.27
N LEU A 50 21.90 -2.43 3.66
CA LEU A 50 20.68 -1.76 3.24
C LEU A 50 20.56 -0.37 3.88
N ALA A 51 20.82 -0.25 5.19
CA ALA A 51 20.83 1.03 5.90
C ALA A 51 21.83 2.01 5.27
N SER A 52 23.07 1.58 5.01
CA SER A 52 24.08 2.43 4.35
C SER A 52 23.65 2.90 2.96
N ARG A 53 22.95 2.05 2.19
CA ARG A 53 22.40 2.43 0.87
C ARG A 53 21.28 3.45 0.99
N ILE A 54 20.40 3.32 1.98
CA ILE A 54 19.34 4.30 2.26
C ILE A 54 19.95 5.64 2.63
N VAL A 55 20.92 5.67 3.54
CA VAL A 55 21.65 6.89 3.91
C VAL A 55 22.28 7.55 2.67
N ALA A 56 22.97 6.77 1.84
CA ALA A 56 23.59 7.26 0.62
C ALA A 56 22.57 7.75 -0.43
N ALA A 57 21.38 7.15 -0.50
CA ALA A 57 20.29 7.58 -1.37
C ALA A 57 19.67 8.90 -0.88
N ARG A 58 19.43 9.04 0.42
CA ARG A 58 18.91 10.29 0.99
C ARG A 58 19.92 11.43 0.88
N ALA A 59 21.22 11.17 1.06
CA ALA A 59 22.27 12.17 0.91
C ALA A 59 22.38 12.79 -0.51
N ARG A 60 21.86 12.10 -1.54
CA ARG A 60 21.82 12.59 -2.93
C ARG A 60 20.41 12.98 -3.39
N ASP A 61 19.46 13.03 -2.46
CA ASP A 61 18.03 13.28 -2.71
C ASP A 61 17.36 12.28 -3.68
N ALA A 62 17.87 11.04 -3.72
CA ALA A 62 17.25 9.96 -4.48
C ALA A 62 16.08 9.33 -3.69
N ALA A 63 15.13 8.75 -4.43
CA ALA A 63 13.96 8.12 -3.84
C ALA A 63 14.34 6.88 -3.01
N VAL A 64 13.68 6.74 -1.86
CA VAL A 64 13.65 5.52 -1.04
C VAL A 64 12.19 5.07 -0.97
N MET A 65 11.83 4.13 -1.84
CA MET A 65 10.47 3.65 -2.01
C MET A 65 10.28 2.33 -1.25
N LEU A 66 9.19 2.20 -0.49
CA LEU A 66 8.86 0.98 0.25
C LEU A 66 7.48 0.48 -0.17
N PHE A 67 7.46 -0.65 -0.89
CA PHE A 67 6.24 -1.39 -1.18
C PHE A 67 6.06 -2.51 -0.16
N TYR A 68 5.00 -2.46 0.64
CA TYR A 68 4.73 -3.47 1.67
C TYR A 68 3.46 -4.27 1.39
N GLY A 69 3.50 -5.55 1.75
CA GLY A 69 2.33 -6.39 1.77
C GLY A 69 1.51 -6.30 3.07
N ALA A 70 0.24 -6.71 3.01
CA ALA A 70 -0.68 -6.76 4.15
C ALA A 70 -0.11 -7.44 5.41
N HIS A 71 0.77 -8.44 5.25
CA HIS A 71 1.37 -9.14 6.37
C HIS A 71 2.29 -8.26 7.23
N VAL A 72 2.89 -7.22 6.65
CA VAL A 72 3.70 -6.23 7.40
C VAL A 72 2.84 -5.51 8.43
N VAL A 73 1.64 -5.08 8.04
CA VAL A 73 0.67 -4.45 8.94
C VAL A 73 0.24 -5.44 10.03
N LYS A 74 -0.12 -6.66 9.63
CA LYS A 74 -0.58 -7.73 10.54
C LYS A 74 0.46 -8.16 11.56
N ASN A 75 1.75 -8.11 11.23
CA ASN A 75 2.85 -8.47 12.13
C ASN A 75 3.29 -7.30 13.03
N GLY A 76 2.48 -6.25 13.15
CA GLY A 76 2.70 -5.17 14.11
C GLY A 76 3.81 -4.21 13.71
N CYS A 77 4.23 -4.18 12.44
CA CYS A 77 5.34 -3.33 11.98
C CYS A 77 4.93 -1.87 11.74
N VAL A 78 3.66 -1.49 11.92
CA VAL A 78 3.16 -0.13 11.63
C VAL A 78 4.01 0.94 12.30
N ARG A 79 4.35 0.76 13.59
CA ARG A 79 5.19 1.71 14.32
C ARG A 79 6.63 1.77 13.82
N LEU A 80 7.17 0.68 13.26
CA LEU A 80 8.50 0.70 12.63
C LEU A 80 8.47 1.51 11.34
N LEU A 81 7.44 1.35 10.49
CA LEU A 81 7.28 2.19 9.30
C LEU A 81 7.04 3.66 9.68
N ALA A 82 6.31 3.92 10.76
CA ALA A 82 6.11 5.27 11.27
C ALA A 82 7.43 5.97 11.64
N GLU A 83 8.40 5.26 12.22
CA GLU A 83 9.75 5.83 12.45
C GLU A 83 10.48 6.12 11.15
N LEU A 84 10.44 5.19 10.17
CA LEU A 84 11.05 5.42 8.85
C LEU A 84 10.45 6.61 8.11
N ILE A 85 9.14 6.87 8.30
CA ILE A 85 8.44 8.06 7.80
C ILE A 85 8.91 9.31 8.54
N ARG A 86 8.82 9.30 9.88
CA ARG A 86 9.12 10.46 10.76
C ARG A 86 10.54 10.96 10.58
N ASP A 87 11.48 10.04 10.47
CA ASP A 87 12.91 10.35 10.35
C ASP A 87 13.31 10.66 8.89
N GLY A 88 12.36 10.65 7.95
CA GLY A 88 12.60 11.03 6.55
C GLY A 88 13.42 10.01 5.75
N TRP A 89 13.49 8.76 6.22
CA TRP A 89 14.22 7.68 5.55
C TRP A 89 13.48 7.10 4.36
N VAL A 90 12.15 7.08 4.38
CA VAL A 90 11.29 6.63 3.27
C VAL A 90 10.62 7.84 2.62
N THR A 91 10.71 7.93 1.30
CA THR A 91 10.15 9.03 0.51
C THR A 91 8.83 8.69 -0.16
N HIS A 92 8.51 7.39 -0.30
CA HIS A 92 7.27 6.93 -0.92
C HIS A 92 6.87 5.56 -0.37
N LEU A 93 5.61 5.41 0.00
CA LEU A 93 5.03 4.14 0.43
C LEU A 93 4.05 3.61 -0.61
N ALA A 94 4.01 2.29 -0.77
CA ALA A 94 3.04 1.63 -1.63
C ALA A 94 2.52 0.33 -1.02
N THR A 95 1.25 0.01 -1.29
CA THR A 95 0.66 -1.27 -0.86
C THR A 95 -0.48 -1.72 -1.80
N GLN A 96 -1.03 -2.90 -1.54
CA GLN A 96 -2.25 -3.41 -2.19
C GLN A 96 -3.49 -3.12 -1.34
N GLY A 97 -4.69 -3.34 -1.88
CA GLY A 97 -5.95 -3.07 -1.17
C GLY A 97 -6.08 -3.80 0.17
N ALA A 98 -5.61 -5.05 0.28
CA ALA A 98 -5.55 -5.75 1.56
C ALA A 98 -4.71 -5.02 2.62
N GLY A 99 -3.64 -4.33 2.23
CA GLY A 99 -2.85 -3.49 3.13
C GLY A 99 -3.68 -2.35 3.70
N ILE A 100 -4.42 -1.64 2.85
CA ILE A 100 -5.37 -0.58 3.24
C ILE A 100 -6.47 -1.12 4.17
N VAL A 101 -7.03 -2.29 3.88
CA VAL A 101 -8.07 -2.92 4.72
C VAL A 101 -7.55 -3.17 6.14
N HIS A 102 -6.40 -3.83 6.27
CA HIS A 102 -5.84 -4.13 7.60
C HIS A 102 -5.42 -2.86 8.34
N ASP A 103 -4.82 -1.90 7.65
CA ASP A 103 -4.40 -0.62 8.21
C ASP A 103 -5.60 0.16 8.77
N TRP A 104 -6.69 0.25 8.00
CA TRP A 104 -7.92 0.91 8.40
C TRP A 104 -8.60 0.19 9.58
N GLU A 105 -8.69 -1.14 9.55
CA GLU A 105 -9.32 -1.91 10.63
C GLU A 105 -8.58 -1.79 11.95
N PHE A 106 -7.25 -1.75 11.93
CA PHE A 106 -6.46 -1.51 13.13
C PHE A 106 -6.69 -0.09 13.66
N ALA A 107 -6.70 0.93 12.81
CA ALA A 107 -7.04 2.29 13.26
C ALA A 107 -8.46 2.39 13.84
N TYR A 108 -9.43 1.75 13.22
CA TYR A 108 -10.81 1.81 13.67
C TYR A 108 -11.05 1.04 14.97
N ALA A 109 -10.59 -0.22 15.01
CA ALA A 109 -11.00 -1.17 16.04
C ALA A 109 -9.86 -1.82 16.84
N GLY A 110 -8.61 -1.65 16.42
CA GLY A 110 -7.46 -2.30 17.05
C GLY A 110 -7.36 -3.79 16.75
N VAL A 111 -8.30 -4.34 15.98
CA VAL A 111 -8.36 -5.77 15.66
C VAL A 111 -8.60 -6.00 14.18
N SER A 112 -8.01 -7.07 13.62
CA SER A 112 -8.12 -7.40 12.21
C SER A 112 -7.95 -8.90 11.94
N SER A 113 -8.06 -9.28 10.66
CA SER A 113 -7.99 -10.64 10.13
C SER A 113 -9.15 -11.55 10.54
N GLU A 114 -9.55 -12.41 9.62
CA GLU A 114 -10.65 -13.35 9.79
C GLU A 114 -10.32 -14.73 9.19
N SER A 115 -11.09 -15.74 9.56
CA SER A 115 -10.97 -17.10 8.99
C SER A 115 -11.67 -17.18 7.64
N VAL A 116 -10.90 -17.29 6.55
CA VAL A 116 -11.45 -17.58 5.21
C VAL A 116 -12.23 -18.91 5.24
N ARG A 117 -11.68 -19.92 5.94
CA ARG A 117 -12.25 -21.26 6.03
C ARG A 117 -13.64 -21.26 6.65
N GLU A 118 -13.84 -20.46 7.69
CA GLU A 118 -15.14 -20.40 8.38
C GLU A 118 -16.11 -19.45 7.68
N ASN A 119 -15.64 -18.30 7.22
CA ASN A 119 -16.53 -17.24 6.73
C ASN A 119 -16.88 -17.35 5.25
N ALA A 120 -16.02 -17.89 4.38
CA ALA A 120 -16.29 -17.95 2.95
C ALA A 120 -17.44 -18.92 2.61
N PRO A 121 -17.50 -20.16 3.14
CA PRO A 121 -18.59 -21.11 2.82
C PRO A 121 -19.99 -20.62 3.25
N ILE A 122 -20.05 -19.75 4.27
CA ILE A 122 -21.31 -19.18 4.78
C ILE A 122 -21.57 -17.76 4.25
N GLY A 123 -20.77 -17.27 3.30
CA GLY A 123 -20.97 -16.00 2.62
C GLY A 123 -20.71 -14.76 3.48
N ARG A 124 -19.84 -14.86 4.50
CA ARG A 124 -19.49 -13.74 5.40
C ARG A 124 -18.12 -13.12 5.12
N PHE A 125 -17.22 -13.85 4.47
CA PHE A 125 -15.85 -13.40 4.26
C PHE A 125 -15.82 -12.07 3.49
N GLY A 126 -15.20 -11.04 4.08
CA GLY A 126 -15.12 -9.71 3.47
C GLY A 126 -16.42 -8.88 3.47
N THR A 127 -17.52 -9.36 4.05
CA THR A 127 -18.83 -8.67 4.05
C THR A 127 -19.08 -7.85 5.32
N TRP A 128 -18.07 -7.09 5.75
CA TRP A 128 -18.13 -6.27 6.96
C TRP A 128 -18.41 -4.81 6.60
N ASP A 129 -19.44 -4.24 7.22
CA ASP A 129 -20.04 -2.96 6.84
C ASP A 129 -19.05 -1.80 6.99
N GLU A 130 -18.49 -1.57 8.18
CA GLU A 130 -17.71 -0.35 8.45
C GLU A 130 -16.49 -0.20 7.55
N VAL A 131 -15.67 -1.25 7.38
CA VAL A 131 -14.48 -1.19 6.51
C VAL A 131 -14.85 -1.06 5.03
N GLY A 132 -15.86 -1.80 4.58
CA GLY A 132 -16.31 -1.75 3.19
C GLY A 132 -16.93 -0.40 2.85
N ARG A 133 -17.75 0.14 3.75
CA ARG A 133 -18.34 1.47 3.65
C ARG A 133 -17.27 2.55 3.67
N ALA A 134 -16.38 2.57 4.66
CA ALA A 134 -15.40 3.63 4.87
C ALA A 134 -14.44 3.75 3.68
N ILE A 135 -13.88 2.63 3.19
CA ILE A 135 -12.95 2.66 2.05
C ILE A 135 -13.65 3.14 0.77
N ASN A 136 -14.87 2.67 0.49
CA ASN A 136 -15.59 3.13 -0.71
C ASN A 136 -15.99 4.61 -0.60
N LEU A 137 -16.34 5.07 0.60
CA LEU A 137 -16.69 6.46 0.85
C LEU A 137 -15.47 7.39 0.71
N ALA A 138 -14.34 6.98 1.29
CA ALA A 138 -13.05 7.66 1.12
C ALA A 138 -12.66 7.73 -0.35
N ALA A 139 -12.83 6.64 -1.11
CA ALA A 139 -12.53 6.63 -2.54
C ALA A 139 -13.45 7.54 -3.35
N LEU A 140 -14.74 7.62 -3.01
CA LEU A 140 -15.71 8.49 -3.67
C LEU A 140 -15.37 9.98 -3.46
N ASP A 141 -15.16 10.40 -2.21
CA ASP A 141 -14.77 11.78 -1.88
C ASP A 141 -13.39 12.12 -2.47
N GLY A 142 -12.43 11.20 -2.32
CA GLY A 142 -11.09 11.34 -2.89
C GLY A 142 -11.07 11.49 -4.40
N ALA A 143 -11.86 10.67 -5.12
CA ALA A 143 -11.97 10.79 -6.57
C ALA A 143 -12.52 12.16 -7.00
N ALA A 144 -13.50 12.71 -6.27
CA ALA A 144 -14.05 14.03 -6.56
C ALA A 144 -13.07 15.19 -6.28
N ARG A 145 -11.99 14.91 -5.54
CA ARG A 145 -10.90 15.85 -5.20
C ARG A 145 -9.59 15.58 -5.96
N GLY A 146 -9.54 14.56 -6.82
CA GLY A 146 -8.31 14.18 -7.53
C GLY A 146 -7.24 13.54 -6.64
N MET A 147 -7.65 12.90 -5.55
CA MET A 147 -6.77 12.24 -4.58
C MET A 147 -6.50 10.78 -4.95
N GLY A 148 -5.38 10.27 -4.46
CA GLY A 148 -5.02 8.85 -4.50
C GLY A 148 -5.78 8.03 -3.45
N LEU A 149 -5.89 6.72 -3.60
CA LEU A 149 -6.64 5.87 -2.66
C LEU A 149 -5.95 5.83 -1.29
N GLY A 150 -4.63 5.70 -1.25
CA GLY A 150 -3.87 5.72 0.01
C GLY A 150 -4.04 7.04 0.77
N GLU A 151 -3.94 8.17 0.07
CA GLU A 151 -4.18 9.51 0.63
C GLU A 151 -5.64 9.68 1.11
N SER A 152 -6.61 9.19 0.33
CA SER A 152 -8.03 9.31 0.66
C SER A 152 -8.37 8.56 1.94
N VAL A 153 -7.86 7.33 2.09
CA VAL A 153 -8.07 6.54 3.32
C VAL A 153 -7.31 7.12 4.50
N GLY A 154 -6.06 7.57 4.32
CA GLY A 154 -5.31 8.25 5.38
C GLY A 154 -6.01 9.52 5.86
N GLY A 155 -6.55 10.32 4.94
CA GLY A 155 -7.33 11.51 5.25
C GLY A 155 -8.65 11.19 5.96
N PHE A 156 -9.30 10.08 5.59
CA PHE A 156 -10.49 9.58 6.28
C PHE A 156 -10.17 9.24 7.74
N ILE A 157 -9.07 8.53 7.99
CA ILE A 157 -8.64 8.17 9.36
C ILE A 157 -8.29 9.42 10.16
N ALA A 158 -7.51 10.34 9.58
CA ALA A 158 -7.06 11.56 10.25
C ALA A 158 -8.19 12.53 10.65
N LYS A 159 -9.34 12.47 9.95
CA LYS A 159 -10.49 13.35 10.20
C LYS A 159 -11.68 12.64 10.83
N ASP A 160 -11.54 11.35 11.17
CA ASP A 160 -12.65 10.51 11.62
C ASP A 160 -13.85 10.53 10.66
N GLY A 161 -13.57 10.52 9.36
CA GLY A 161 -14.60 10.64 8.34
C GLY A 161 -14.23 11.47 7.12
N ILE A 162 -15.27 11.89 6.38
CA ILE A 162 -15.18 12.83 5.27
C ILE A 162 -16.14 14.00 5.47
N GLU A 163 -15.84 15.11 4.79
CA GLU A 163 -16.72 16.27 4.67
C GLU A 163 -16.95 16.56 3.19
N PRO A 164 -17.79 15.77 2.50
CA PRO A 164 -17.98 15.91 1.06
C PRO A 164 -18.65 17.26 0.73
N PRO A 165 -18.39 17.84 -0.46
CA PRO A 165 -19.16 19.00 -0.91
C PRO A 165 -20.65 18.66 -0.95
N ASN A 166 -21.51 19.62 -0.57
CA ASN A 166 -22.95 19.38 -0.57
C ASN A 166 -23.51 19.27 -2.01
N ASP A 167 -24.72 18.72 -2.14
CA ASP A 167 -25.38 18.52 -3.44
C ASP A 167 -25.47 19.79 -4.29
N ARG A 168 -25.69 20.95 -3.67
CA ARG A 168 -25.80 22.23 -4.39
C ARG A 168 -24.47 22.60 -5.02
N ASP A 169 -23.38 22.48 -4.25
CA ASP A 169 -22.04 22.80 -4.72
C ASP A 169 -21.56 21.80 -5.78
N LEU A 170 -21.86 20.50 -5.61
CA LEU A 170 -21.57 19.49 -6.63
C LEU A 170 -22.31 19.77 -7.94
N LYS A 171 -23.62 20.05 -7.87
CA LYS A 171 -24.41 20.42 -9.06
C LYS A 171 -23.86 21.66 -9.74
N HIS A 172 -23.54 22.69 -8.95
CA HIS A 172 -22.95 23.92 -9.48
C HIS A 172 -21.64 23.62 -10.23
N LEU A 173 -20.71 22.89 -9.62
CA LEU A 173 -19.44 22.51 -10.25
C LEU A 173 -19.63 21.68 -11.52
N ILE A 174 -20.59 20.75 -11.54
CA ILE A 174 -20.88 19.93 -12.73
C ILE A 174 -21.45 20.81 -13.86
N GLU A 175 -22.34 21.75 -13.55
CA GLU A 175 -22.96 22.65 -14.52
C GLU A 175 -21.97 23.69 -15.07
N THR A 176 -21.12 24.26 -14.22
CA THR A 176 -20.17 25.31 -14.62
C THR A 176 -18.89 24.77 -15.23
N GLU A 177 -18.50 23.54 -14.90
CA GLU A 177 -17.25 22.92 -15.36
C GLU A 177 -17.49 21.53 -16.00
N PRO A 178 -18.35 21.39 -17.02
CA PRO A 178 -18.72 20.08 -17.57
C PRO A 178 -17.53 19.28 -18.12
N ASP A 179 -16.52 19.97 -18.64
CA ASP A 179 -15.31 19.37 -19.25
C ASP A 179 -14.15 19.19 -18.26
N HIS A 180 -14.31 19.57 -16.98
CA HIS A 180 -13.25 19.42 -16.00
C HIS A 180 -12.98 17.93 -15.70
N LEU A 181 -11.71 17.56 -15.53
CA LEU A 181 -11.27 16.16 -15.39
C LEU A 181 -11.96 15.42 -14.22
N LEU A 182 -12.36 16.15 -13.18
CA LEU A 182 -13.04 15.61 -12.00
C LEU A 182 -14.56 15.57 -12.11
N THR A 183 -15.18 16.12 -13.17
CA THR A 183 -16.63 16.28 -13.24
C THR A 183 -17.37 14.95 -13.21
N ALA A 184 -16.85 13.91 -13.87
CA ALA A 184 -17.42 12.57 -13.77
C ALA A 184 -17.37 12.00 -12.33
N ALA A 185 -16.29 12.27 -11.59
CA ALA A 185 -16.18 11.84 -10.20
C ALA A 185 -17.11 12.63 -9.26
N ARG A 186 -17.28 13.94 -9.51
CA ARG A 186 -18.24 14.80 -8.80
C ARG A 186 -19.68 14.33 -9.03
N ALA A 187 -20.02 13.92 -10.25
CA ALA A 187 -21.32 13.34 -10.57
C ALA A 187 -21.55 11.99 -9.88
N ASP A 188 -20.53 11.14 -9.83
CA ASP A 188 -20.60 9.87 -9.08
C ASP A 188 -20.83 10.12 -7.58
N LEU A 189 -20.12 11.09 -7.00
CA LEU A 189 -20.30 11.49 -5.59
C LEU A 189 -21.73 12.01 -5.33
N LEU A 190 -22.26 12.85 -6.22
CA LEU A 190 -23.62 13.36 -6.14
C LEU A 190 -24.66 12.21 -6.22
N HIS A 191 -24.47 11.26 -7.14
CA HIS A 191 -25.37 10.12 -7.30
C HIS A 191 -25.28 9.10 -6.16
N ALA A 192 -24.16 9.03 -5.46
CA ALA A 192 -23.99 8.14 -4.31
C ALA A 192 -24.95 8.49 -3.16
N ALA A 193 -25.51 9.72 -3.13
CA ALA A 193 -26.49 10.19 -2.16
C ALA A 193 -26.07 9.87 -0.70
N ILE A 194 -24.82 10.22 -0.38
CA ILE A 194 -24.21 9.98 0.92
C ILE A 194 -25.01 10.73 1.99
N LYS A 195 -25.37 10.05 3.07
CA LYS A 195 -26.05 10.68 4.21
C LYS A 195 -25.00 11.19 5.19
N ASP A 196 -25.31 12.26 5.92
CA ASP A 196 -24.41 12.79 6.97
C ASP A 196 -23.99 11.72 7.99
N THR A 197 -24.89 10.77 8.30
CA THR A 197 -24.62 9.65 9.21
C THR A 197 -23.58 8.67 8.69
N ASP A 198 -23.30 8.66 7.38
CA ASP A 198 -22.28 7.82 6.76
C ASP A 198 -20.89 8.47 6.80
N CYS A 199 -20.84 9.80 6.97
CA CYS A 199 -19.63 10.60 6.80
C CYS A 199 -18.69 10.56 7.98
N SER A 200 -19.18 10.30 9.20
CA SER A 200 -18.36 10.31 10.42
C SER A 200 -18.21 8.92 11.01
N LEU A 201 -16.97 8.58 11.37
CA LEU A 201 -16.62 7.32 12.01
C LEU A 201 -15.34 7.48 12.82
N HIS A 202 -15.46 7.35 14.15
CA HIS A 202 -14.34 7.53 15.06
C HIS A 202 -13.35 6.35 15.01
N HIS A 203 -12.08 6.64 14.78
CA HIS A 203 -10.97 5.68 14.83
C HIS A 203 -10.33 5.70 16.21
N ARG A 204 -10.36 4.56 16.91
CA ARG A 204 -9.90 4.46 18.30
C ARG A 204 -8.38 4.39 18.45
N PHE A 205 -7.68 4.04 17.37
CA PHE A 205 -6.28 3.66 17.35
C PHE A 205 -5.52 4.24 16.14
N PRO A 206 -5.72 5.52 15.77
CA PRO A 206 -5.14 6.10 14.54
C PRO A 206 -3.61 6.01 14.48
N GLU A 207 -2.93 5.94 15.63
CA GLU A 207 -1.48 5.76 15.73
C GLU A 207 -0.98 4.40 15.22
N PHE A 208 -1.90 3.46 14.95
CA PHE A 208 -1.62 2.16 14.34
C PHE A 208 -2.01 2.10 12.86
N SER A 209 -2.16 3.26 12.20
CA SER A 209 -2.30 3.36 10.74
C SER A 209 -1.07 4.01 10.09
N ILE A 210 -0.53 3.30 9.10
CA ILE A 210 0.50 3.79 8.18
C ILE A 210 -0.09 4.90 7.31
N ALA A 211 -1.34 4.76 6.84
CA ALA A 211 -2.00 5.79 6.02
C ALA A 211 -2.20 7.10 6.79
N HIS A 212 -2.60 7.02 8.06
CA HIS A 212 -2.67 8.17 8.96
C HIS A 212 -1.30 8.83 9.12
N THR A 213 -0.27 8.06 9.48
CA THR A 213 1.09 8.57 9.66
C THR A 213 1.63 9.21 8.38
N ALA A 214 1.37 8.61 7.21
CA ALA A 214 1.79 9.14 5.93
C ALA A 214 1.16 10.52 5.64
N VAL A 215 -0.13 10.70 5.96
CA VAL A 215 -0.82 11.99 5.83
C VAL A 215 -0.27 13.03 6.80
N GLU A 216 -0.07 12.67 8.08
CA GLU A 216 0.49 13.58 9.10
C GLU A 216 1.88 14.11 8.72
N HIS A 217 2.70 13.28 8.08
CA HIS A 217 4.08 13.63 7.71
C HIS A 217 4.26 14.01 6.23
N CYS A 218 3.15 14.16 5.49
CA CYS A 218 3.16 14.49 4.06
C CYS A 218 4.03 13.55 3.20
N VAL A 219 4.11 12.26 3.57
CA VAL A 219 4.77 11.22 2.77
C VAL A 219 3.72 10.55 1.88
N PRO A 220 3.92 10.48 0.55
CA PRO A 220 2.97 9.81 -0.33
C PRO A 220 2.80 8.33 0.02
N LEU A 221 1.54 7.91 0.21
CA LEU A 221 1.13 6.51 0.26
C LEU A 221 0.23 6.21 -0.94
N THR A 222 0.63 5.26 -1.78
CA THR A 222 -0.15 4.80 -2.94
C THR A 222 -0.71 3.39 -2.69
N ALA A 223 -1.97 3.16 -3.07
CA ALA A 223 -2.60 1.86 -2.99
C ALA A 223 -2.96 1.33 -4.38
N HIS A 224 -2.61 0.07 -4.63
CA HIS A 224 -2.82 -0.62 -5.90
C HIS A 224 -3.82 -1.78 -5.72
N PRO A 225 -5.14 -1.48 -5.66
CA PRO A 225 -6.19 -2.47 -5.41
C PRO A 225 -6.51 -3.32 -6.63
N GLY A 226 -7.10 -4.49 -6.40
CA GLY A 226 -7.67 -5.39 -7.40
C GLY A 226 -9.18 -5.51 -7.28
N ILE A 227 -9.91 -5.32 -8.38
CA ILE A 227 -11.36 -5.54 -8.44
C ILE A 227 -11.65 -7.04 -8.40
N GLY A 228 -12.47 -7.47 -7.44
CA GLY A 228 -12.76 -8.89 -7.20
C GLY A 228 -11.68 -9.63 -6.40
N TYR A 229 -10.61 -8.94 -6.01
CA TYR A 229 -9.55 -9.45 -5.13
C TYR A 229 -9.68 -8.90 -3.71
N ASP A 230 -9.94 -7.60 -3.57
CA ASP A 230 -10.03 -6.93 -2.27
C ASP A 230 -11.47 -6.88 -1.71
N ILE A 231 -11.61 -7.02 -0.38
CA ILE A 231 -12.91 -7.24 0.27
C ILE A 231 -13.87 -6.04 0.19
N PHE A 232 -13.38 -4.81 -0.02
CA PHE A 232 -14.27 -3.66 -0.21
C PHE A 232 -15.09 -3.76 -1.51
N ALA A 233 -14.74 -4.68 -2.43
CA ALA A 233 -15.57 -5.03 -3.58
C ALA A 233 -16.80 -5.89 -3.21
N CYS A 234 -16.82 -6.52 -2.03
CA CYS A 234 -17.96 -7.29 -1.53
C CYS A 234 -19.08 -6.40 -0.96
N HIS A 235 -18.80 -5.11 -0.72
CA HIS A 235 -19.73 -4.21 -0.07
C HIS A 235 -20.80 -3.67 -1.05
N PRO A 236 -22.08 -3.51 -0.66
CA PRO A 236 -23.12 -2.92 -1.51
C PRO A 236 -22.78 -1.53 -2.07
N ARG A 237 -21.99 -0.76 -1.33
CA ARG A 237 -21.46 0.56 -1.74
C ARG A 237 -20.20 0.48 -2.60
N PHE A 238 -19.83 -0.70 -3.10
CA PHE A 238 -18.69 -0.83 -3.98
C PHE A 238 -18.84 0.07 -5.22
N HIS A 239 -17.94 1.04 -5.38
CA HIS A 239 -17.98 1.99 -6.47
C HIS A 239 -16.73 1.84 -7.36
N PRO A 240 -16.74 0.94 -8.37
CA PRO A 240 -15.54 0.58 -9.12
C PRO A 240 -14.90 1.77 -9.84
N ALA A 241 -15.70 2.74 -10.31
CA ALA A 241 -15.17 3.94 -10.96
C ALA A 241 -14.43 4.86 -9.97
N ALA A 242 -14.85 4.91 -8.70
CA ALA A 242 -14.15 5.70 -7.68
C ALA A 242 -12.81 5.06 -7.35
N ILE A 243 -12.83 3.75 -7.03
CA ILE A 243 -11.63 2.95 -6.77
C ILE A 243 -10.65 3.02 -7.95
N GLY A 244 -11.15 2.91 -9.18
CA GLY A 244 -10.33 3.00 -10.39
C GLY A 244 -9.68 4.37 -10.57
N ARG A 245 -10.41 5.47 -10.35
CA ARG A 245 -9.85 6.83 -10.45
C ARG A 245 -8.79 7.07 -9.38
N THR A 246 -9.07 6.75 -8.11
CA THR A 246 -8.11 6.94 -7.02
C THR A 246 -6.87 6.06 -7.18
N ALA A 247 -7.03 4.80 -7.63
CA ALA A 247 -5.90 3.92 -7.94
C ALA A 247 -5.09 4.40 -9.15
N GLY A 248 -5.74 5.02 -10.13
CA GLY A 248 -5.08 5.67 -11.27
C GLY A 248 -4.20 6.84 -10.84
N HIS A 249 -4.70 7.72 -9.96
CA HIS A 249 -3.91 8.80 -9.36
C HIS A 249 -2.73 8.26 -8.53
N ASP A 250 -2.96 7.20 -7.76
CA ASP A 250 -1.89 6.52 -7.02
C ASP A 250 -0.81 5.96 -7.94
N PHE A 251 -1.18 5.36 -9.07
CA PHE A 251 -0.21 4.87 -10.05
C PHE A 251 0.60 6.01 -10.67
N GLN A 252 -0.02 7.15 -11.00
CA GLN A 252 0.69 8.33 -11.51
C GLN A 252 1.71 8.87 -10.49
N ARG A 253 1.32 8.96 -9.21
CA ARG A 253 2.23 9.37 -8.13
C ARG A 253 3.38 8.38 -7.93
N PHE A 254 3.09 7.09 -7.99
CA PHE A 254 4.11 6.05 -7.91
C PHE A 254 5.10 6.13 -9.09
N VAL A 255 4.64 6.40 -10.32
CA VAL A 255 5.49 6.65 -11.48
C VAL A 255 6.37 7.89 -11.29
N ALA A 256 5.82 8.98 -10.74
CA ALA A 256 6.58 10.18 -10.45
C ALA A 256 7.72 9.91 -9.45
N ALA A 257 7.44 9.17 -8.37
CA ALA A 257 8.45 8.74 -7.41
C ALA A 257 9.50 7.79 -8.05
N MET A 258 9.05 6.88 -8.91
CA MET A 258 9.93 5.98 -9.68
C MET A 258 10.92 6.77 -10.56
N GLY A 259 10.51 7.90 -11.12
CA GLY A 259 11.38 8.79 -11.90
C GLY A 259 12.59 9.34 -11.14
N GLN A 260 12.53 9.32 -9.81
CA GLN A 260 13.61 9.75 -8.89
C GLN A 260 14.39 8.57 -8.28
N LEU A 261 14.16 7.34 -8.77
CA LEU A 261 14.78 6.15 -8.20
C LEU A 261 16.28 6.03 -8.54
N GLY A 262 16.80 6.74 -9.54
CA GLY A 262 18.22 6.62 -9.93
C GLY A 262 19.18 6.90 -8.77
N GLY A 263 20.08 5.97 -8.45
CA GLY A 263 20.92 6.03 -7.25
C GLY A 263 20.19 5.83 -5.90
N GLY A 264 18.90 5.47 -5.96
CA GLY A 264 18.00 5.30 -4.82
C GLY A 264 17.82 3.85 -4.39
N VAL A 265 16.81 3.61 -3.54
CA VAL A 265 16.50 2.28 -2.99
C VAL A 265 15.02 1.96 -3.16
N TYR A 266 14.72 0.77 -3.69
CA TYR A 266 13.39 0.20 -3.70
C TYR A 266 13.35 -1.02 -2.76
N MET A 267 12.44 -1.00 -1.78
CA MET A 267 12.22 -2.10 -0.86
C MET A 267 10.88 -2.78 -1.15
N SER A 268 10.92 -4.09 -1.43
CA SER A 268 9.73 -4.94 -1.59
C SER A 268 9.60 -5.84 -0.38
N VAL A 269 8.71 -5.50 0.56
CA VAL A 269 8.59 -6.18 1.87
C VAL A 269 7.30 -6.99 1.96
N GLY A 270 7.41 -8.32 1.88
CA GLY A 270 6.28 -9.25 1.96
C GLY A 270 5.25 -9.08 0.83
N SER A 271 5.70 -8.70 -0.37
CA SER A 271 4.84 -8.47 -1.54
C SER A 271 5.43 -9.13 -2.80
N ALA A 272 5.21 -10.44 -2.94
CA ALA A 272 5.72 -11.22 -4.07
C ALA A 272 4.91 -11.07 -5.37
N ILE A 273 3.74 -10.39 -5.34
CA ILE A 273 2.86 -10.27 -6.51
C ILE A 273 2.66 -8.80 -6.90
N ALA A 274 2.07 -7.99 -6.02
CA ALA A 274 1.72 -6.61 -6.38
C ALA A 274 2.97 -5.75 -6.62
N SER A 275 3.94 -5.77 -5.71
CA SER A 275 5.17 -4.99 -5.79
C SER A 275 5.94 -5.17 -7.12
N PRO A 276 6.36 -6.39 -7.54
CA PRO A 276 7.10 -6.56 -8.79
C PRO A 276 6.27 -6.15 -10.01
N GLN A 277 4.96 -6.44 -10.01
CA GLN A 277 4.10 -6.13 -11.14
C GLN A 277 3.91 -4.62 -11.31
N VAL A 278 3.67 -3.88 -10.22
CA VAL A 278 3.54 -2.42 -10.27
C VAL A 278 4.89 -1.78 -10.60
N PHE A 279 5.98 -2.24 -9.97
CA PHE A 279 7.34 -1.75 -10.20
C PHE A 279 7.72 -1.81 -11.68
N GLU A 280 7.51 -2.95 -12.35
CA GLU A 280 7.88 -3.13 -13.75
C GLU A 280 7.22 -2.11 -14.69
N LYS A 281 5.91 -1.88 -14.53
CA LYS A 281 5.16 -0.97 -15.40
C LYS A 281 5.51 0.48 -15.07
N ALA A 282 5.66 0.81 -13.79
CA ALA A 282 6.07 2.14 -13.38
C ALA A 282 7.49 2.49 -13.86
N PHE A 283 8.44 1.57 -13.74
CA PHE A 283 9.81 1.73 -14.20
C PHE A 283 9.87 1.93 -15.72
N SER A 284 9.09 1.14 -16.48
CA SER A 284 8.99 1.27 -17.94
C SER A 284 8.45 2.64 -18.34
N ILE A 285 7.37 3.12 -17.70
CA ILE A 285 6.80 4.45 -17.99
C ILE A 285 7.77 5.56 -17.57
N ALA A 286 8.40 5.44 -16.40
CA ALA A 286 9.38 6.44 -15.95
C ALA A 286 10.53 6.58 -16.93
N ASN A 287 11.08 5.48 -17.47
CA ASN A 287 12.10 5.54 -18.50
C ASN A 287 11.59 6.05 -19.85
N ASN A 288 10.34 5.74 -20.21
CA ASN A 288 9.73 6.31 -21.42
C ASN A 288 9.62 7.84 -21.34
N LEU A 289 9.25 8.39 -20.17
CA LEU A 289 9.22 9.84 -19.96
C LEU A 289 10.62 10.45 -19.98
N ARG A 290 11.61 9.77 -19.37
CA ARG A 290 13.01 10.21 -19.39
C ARG A 290 13.59 10.28 -20.80
N ASP A 291 13.28 9.29 -21.64
CA ASP A 291 13.70 9.25 -23.04
C ASP A 291 13.16 10.46 -23.83
N GLN A 292 11.88 10.79 -23.64
CA GLN A 292 11.26 11.99 -24.25
C GLN A 292 11.95 13.29 -23.81
N GLU A 293 12.49 13.33 -22.59
CA GLU A 293 13.25 14.45 -22.03
C GLU A 293 14.75 14.43 -22.38
N GLY A 294 15.22 13.45 -23.14
CA GLY A 294 16.65 13.27 -23.46
C GLY A 294 17.50 12.90 -22.25
N LYS A 295 16.91 12.38 -21.18
CA LYS A 295 17.60 11.91 -19.97
C LYS A 295 18.02 10.44 -20.13
N PRO A 296 19.15 10.02 -19.53
CA PRO A 296 19.51 8.61 -19.50
C PRO A 296 18.46 7.79 -18.75
N PRO A 297 18.32 6.48 -19.04
CA PRO A 297 17.44 5.61 -18.27
C PRO A 297 17.84 5.59 -16.78
N LEU A 298 16.90 5.23 -15.92
CA LEU A 298 17.14 4.96 -14.51
C LEU A 298 18.23 3.89 -14.36
N GLY A 299 19.18 4.14 -13.46
CA GLY A 299 20.29 3.25 -13.14
C GLY A 299 20.81 3.51 -11.73
N ASP A 300 21.78 2.69 -11.30
CA ASP A 300 22.45 2.76 -10.00
C ASP A 300 21.52 2.63 -8.77
N HIS A 301 20.26 2.25 -8.95
CA HIS A 301 19.34 1.97 -7.87
C HIS A 301 19.53 0.56 -7.31
N HIS A 302 19.23 0.40 -6.02
CA HIS A 302 19.25 -0.89 -5.35
C HIS A 302 17.83 -1.41 -5.11
N VAL A 303 17.62 -2.71 -5.27
CA VAL A 303 16.36 -3.37 -4.91
C VAL A 303 16.60 -4.35 -3.77
N ALA A 304 15.93 -4.13 -2.64
CA ALA A 304 15.92 -5.06 -1.52
C ALA A 304 14.57 -5.79 -1.46
N ILE A 305 14.61 -7.12 -1.56
CA ILE A 305 13.45 -7.99 -1.43
C ILE A 305 13.51 -8.60 -0.02
N VAL A 306 12.46 -8.41 0.77
CA VAL A 306 12.33 -8.98 2.11
C VAL A 306 11.13 -9.91 2.12
N ASP A 307 11.39 -11.21 2.22
CA ASP A 307 10.34 -12.24 2.28
C ASP A 307 10.84 -13.44 3.08
N ILE A 308 9.93 -14.13 3.77
CA ILE A 308 10.27 -15.36 4.50
C ILE A 308 10.39 -16.57 3.56
N GLN A 309 9.81 -16.46 2.36
CA GLN A 309 9.86 -17.50 1.34
C GLN A 309 11.32 -17.87 1.02
N ASP A 310 11.57 -19.18 0.92
CA ASP A 310 12.88 -19.70 0.51
C ASP A 310 13.27 -19.15 -0.87
N SER A 311 14.45 -18.53 -0.90
CA SER A 311 15.10 -17.97 -2.10
C SER A 311 15.67 -19.05 -3.03
N GLY A 312 15.71 -20.31 -2.58
CA GLY A 312 16.36 -21.42 -3.26
C GLY A 312 17.89 -21.34 -3.19
N GLY A 313 18.47 -20.50 -2.33
CA GLY A 313 19.92 -20.35 -2.17
C GLY A 313 20.63 -19.70 -3.36
N TRP A 314 19.90 -19.01 -4.23
CA TRP A 314 20.46 -18.34 -5.41
C TRP A 314 20.83 -16.88 -5.12
N ASP A 315 22.04 -16.47 -5.51
CA ASP A 315 22.47 -15.08 -5.43
C ASP A 315 22.00 -14.29 -6.67
N TRP A 316 20.91 -13.54 -6.52
CA TRP A 316 20.32 -12.70 -7.57
C TRP A 316 21.20 -11.51 -8.00
N GLN A 317 22.33 -11.26 -7.33
CA GLN A 317 23.36 -10.32 -7.80
C GLN A 317 24.20 -10.91 -8.93
N THR A 318 24.28 -12.24 -9.04
CA THR A 318 25.17 -12.93 -10.00
C THR A 318 24.50 -13.27 -11.34
N GLY A 319 23.16 -13.19 -11.42
CA GLY A 319 22.42 -13.49 -12.65
C GLY A 319 21.07 -14.16 -12.42
N GLU A 320 20.38 -14.50 -13.51
CA GLU A 320 19.20 -15.36 -13.45
C GLU A 320 19.60 -16.83 -13.21
N PRO A 321 18.86 -17.57 -12.37
CA PRO A 321 19.07 -19.01 -12.19
C PRO A 321 18.71 -19.80 -13.46
N PRO A 322 19.31 -20.99 -13.68
CA PRO A 322 18.95 -21.86 -14.80
C PRO A 322 17.56 -22.51 -14.60
N VAL A 323 16.91 -22.92 -15.69
CA VAL A 323 15.52 -23.46 -15.69
C VAL A 323 15.31 -24.72 -14.84
N ASN A 324 16.40 -25.43 -14.52
CA ASN A 324 16.43 -26.62 -13.69
C ASN A 324 16.66 -26.33 -12.20
N HIS A 325 16.72 -25.05 -11.80
CA HIS A 325 16.92 -24.61 -10.42
C HIS A 325 15.61 -24.04 -9.83
N ALA A 326 15.31 -24.33 -8.57
CA ALA A 326 14.04 -23.91 -7.94
C ALA A 326 13.84 -22.39 -7.96
N ALA A 327 14.90 -21.62 -7.74
CA ALA A 327 14.87 -20.15 -7.76
C ALA A 327 14.39 -19.58 -9.11
N TYR A 328 14.49 -20.30 -10.23
CA TYR A 328 13.97 -19.87 -11.53
C TYR A 328 12.48 -19.59 -11.53
N TYR A 329 11.75 -20.25 -10.63
CA TYR A 329 10.30 -20.12 -10.50
C TYR A 329 9.88 -19.02 -9.50
N LEU A 330 10.84 -18.36 -8.84
CA LEU A 330 10.61 -17.11 -8.10
C LEU A 330 10.47 -15.95 -9.08
N ARG A 331 9.35 -15.92 -9.81
CA ARG A 331 9.13 -14.98 -10.92
C ARG A 331 9.25 -13.51 -10.52
N PHE A 332 8.93 -13.17 -9.28
CA PHE A 332 9.06 -11.80 -8.79
C PHE A 332 10.52 -11.34 -8.71
N CYS A 333 11.43 -12.19 -8.24
CA CYS A 333 12.86 -11.90 -8.24
C CYS A 333 13.39 -11.68 -9.66
N LYS A 334 12.88 -12.45 -10.63
CA LYS A 334 13.22 -12.29 -12.04
C LYS A 334 12.87 -10.89 -12.56
N THR A 335 11.69 -10.38 -12.23
CA THR A 335 11.28 -9.02 -12.61
C THR A 335 12.23 -7.98 -12.04
N PHE A 336 12.56 -8.07 -10.75
CA PHE A 336 13.49 -7.11 -10.13
C PHE A 336 14.90 -7.19 -10.72
N HIS A 337 15.44 -8.41 -10.90
CA HIS A 337 16.78 -8.61 -11.46
C HIS A 337 16.93 -7.98 -12.84
N ARG A 338 15.94 -8.15 -13.72
CA ARG A 338 15.97 -7.58 -15.08
C ARG A 338 15.96 -6.05 -15.11
N LEU A 339 15.44 -5.42 -14.07
CA LEU A 339 15.29 -3.97 -13.96
C LEU A 339 16.34 -3.33 -13.04
N ALA A 340 17.12 -4.14 -12.33
CA ALA A 340 18.23 -3.73 -11.46
C ALA A 340 19.38 -4.77 -11.53
N PRO A 341 19.98 -5.00 -12.70
CA PRO A 341 20.97 -6.06 -12.88
C PRO A 341 22.17 -5.86 -11.95
N GLY A 342 22.54 -6.88 -11.19
CA GLY A 342 23.64 -6.84 -10.21
C GLY A 342 23.33 -6.05 -8.93
N ALA A 343 22.13 -5.49 -8.77
CA ALA A 343 21.77 -4.62 -7.66
C ALA A 343 20.51 -5.10 -6.90
N VAL A 344 20.26 -6.42 -6.87
CA VAL A 344 19.14 -7.02 -6.13
C VAL A 344 19.65 -7.83 -4.93
N SER A 345 19.21 -7.47 -3.72
CA SER A 345 19.43 -8.28 -2.52
C SER A 345 18.14 -9.01 -2.14
N TYR A 346 18.24 -10.32 -1.87
CA TYR A 346 17.15 -11.08 -1.26
C TYR A 346 17.48 -11.34 0.22
N LEU A 347 16.71 -10.73 1.11
CA LEU A 347 16.79 -10.89 2.55
C LEU A 347 15.71 -11.89 2.96
N GLN A 348 16.09 -13.18 3.03
CA GLN A 348 15.18 -14.26 3.40
C GLN A 348 14.92 -14.26 4.91
N ALA A 349 13.88 -13.56 5.36
CA ALA A 349 13.65 -13.31 6.78
C ALA A 349 12.21 -12.90 7.09
N ASP A 350 11.86 -12.96 8.38
CA ASP A 350 10.65 -12.28 8.88
C ASP A 350 10.77 -10.77 8.68
N ASN A 351 9.74 -10.16 8.08
CA ASN A 351 9.68 -8.72 7.80
C ASN A 351 9.96 -7.85 9.04
N ARG A 352 9.51 -8.31 10.21
CA ARG A 352 9.69 -7.64 11.50
C ARG A 352 11.16 -7.57 11.87
N ALA A 353 11.90 -8.67 11.71
CA ALA A 353 13.31 -8.72 12.04
C ALA A 353 14.12 -7.74 11.18
N VAL A 354 13.84 -7.70 9.87
CA VAL A 354 14.52 -6.79 8.94
C VAL A 354 14.15 -5.33 9.17
N LEU A 355 12.85 -5.00 9.25
CA LEU A 355 12.41 -3.62 9.46
C LEU A 355 12.86 -3.07 10.82
N HIS A 356 12.83 -3.90 11.86
CA HIS A 356 13.26 -3.49 13.19
C HIS A 356 14.78 -3.29 13.24
N GLY A 357 15.56 -4.22 12.69
CA GLY A 357 17.00 -4.03 12.54
C GLY A 357 17.32 -2.78 11.73
N LEU A 358 16.60 -2.53 10.63
CA LEU A 358 16.80 -1.37 9.77
C LEU A 358 16.55 -0.05 10.51
N VAL A 359 15.47 0.06 11.28
CA VAL A 359 15.21 1.24 12.12
C VAL A 359 16.36 1.51 13.10
N HIS A 360 16.93 0.45 13.71
CA HIS A 360 18.06 0.62 14.64
C HIS A 360 19.35 1.06 13.94
N GLU A 361 19.68 0.49 12.80
CA GLU A 361 20.86 0.89 12.03
C GLU A 361 20.76 2.35 11.55
N LEU A 362 19.57 2.76 11.09
CA LEU A 362 19.34 4.12 10.59
C LEU A 362 19.33 5.19 11.69
N ARG A 363 18.87 4.88 12.91
CA ARG A 363 18.95 5.80 14.06
C ARG A 363 20.38 6.15 14.48
N GLY A 364 21.35 5.30 14.14
CA GLY A 364 22.76 5.55 14.42
C GLY A 364 23.52 6.27 13.30
N SER A 365 22.85 6.61 12.20
CA SER A 365 23.47 7.11 10.96
C SER A 365 23.55 8.62 10.85
#